data_AF-A0A059FPC0-F1
#
_entry.id   AF-A0A059FPC0-F1
#
_cell.length_a   1.000
_cell.length_b   1.000
_cell.length_c   1.000
_cell.angle_alpha   90.00
_cell.angle_beta   90.00
_cell.angle_gamma   90.00
#
_symmetry.space_group_name_H-M   'P 1'
#
loop_
_entity.id
_entity.type
_entity.pdbx_description
1 polymer ?
#
loop_
_entity_poly.entity_id
_entity_poly.type
_entity_poly.pdbx_seq_one_letter_code
_entity_poly.pdbx_strand_id
1 'polypeptide(L)'
;MRNELKVHAARLSRQPLKALSAARAGTEPLSAAGWKISLARHFLDTEAEQSLLDFGAEARLTKAAEALFGEAIVNPSEGRPALHWALRAPARLMGEAESVRQSVIDALEFAGKVQTGEVRTAGGEAFTAVLHIGIGGSDFGPRLIADAFEDLAHPAIKLRFAANVDPYDLDRAMAGLKPENTLVVGVSKSFGTEETLYNLGRARRWLEEKLGDDASKHLALVTANPDKAKAWLGGRAAYTFDMPISVGGRFSLWSAASLACMIYLGPENFRSILNGANEMDEHVRTAPLAQNAAMRLALLDFWNTSIREKPMRVLLAYANRLRLLPTYLQQLEMESNGKSVDSQGNSVAPPTAPALWGGEGSVGQHSYHQWLHQGSQDVPCEFILAPDYNRDSEGLDALTAHALAQAEVLANGRSIAEVRAEEPGISDAVAPQKVHAGGRPSTLFSHASFGPEAFGALVALYEHRTYFAGQLWGLNPFDQWGVERGKTMAGRIKAVLKTPEIAADPVTAALLKQIF
;
A
#
# COMPACT_ATOMS: atom_id res chain seq x y z
N MET A 1 -9.56 -21.47 -21.03
CA MET A 1 -8.26 -21.29 -20.35
C MET A 1 -8.35 -21.42 -18.82
N ARG A 2 -9.34 -20.84 -18.10
CA ARG A 2 -9.48 -21.08 -16.64
C ARG A 2 -9.59 -22.56 -16.24
N ASN A 3 -10.31 -23.38 -17.01
CA ASN A 3 -10.41 -24.83 -16.75
C ASN A 3 -9.05 -25.54 -16.96
N GLU A 4 -8.26 -25.10 -17.92
CA GLU A 4 -6.91 -25.62 -18.17
C GLU A 4 -5.97 -25.29 -17.02
N LEU A 5 -6.02 -24.06 -16.50
CA LEU A 5 -5.31 -23.69 -15.27
C LEU A 5 -5.69 -24.59 -14.08
N LYS A 6 -6.98 -24.93 -13.92
CA LYS A 6 -7.42 -25.88 -12.88
C LYS A 6 -6.85 -27.29 -13.08
N VAL A 7 -6.72 -27.75 -14.33
CA VAL A 7 -6.07 -29.03 -14.64
C VAL A 7 -4.60 -29.01 -14.23
N HIS A 8 -3.88 -27.93 -14.55
CA HIS A 8 -2.50 -27.73 -14.09
C HIS A 8 -2.39 -27.71 -12.57
N ALA A 9 -3.27 -26.97 -11.88
CA ALA A 9 -3.24 -26.89 -10.42
C ALA A 9 -3.48 -28.25 -9.76
N ALA A 10 -4.44 -29.04 -10.25
CA ALA A 10 -4.72 -30.39 -9.76
C ALA A 10 -3.57 -31.38 -10.04
N ARG A 11 -2.85 -31.20 -11.15
CA ARG A 11 -1.65 -31.98 -11.47
C ARG A 11 -0.49 -31.64 -10.54
N LEU A 12 -0.25 -30.35 -10.33
CA LEU A 12 0.85 -29.83 -9.52
C LEU A 12 0.64 -30.05 -8.01
N SER A 13 -0.61 -30.05 -7.54
CA SER A 13 -0.93 -30.31 -6.13
C SER A 13 -0.59 -31.73 -5.67
N ARG A 14 -0.34 -32.66 -6.60
CA ARG A 14 0.10 -34.03 -6.32
C ARG A 14 1.62 -34.16 -6.18
N GLN A 15 2.37 -33.09 -6.45
CA GLN A 15 3.82 -33.07 -6.35
C GLN A 15 4.28 -32.31 -5.10
N PRO A 16 5.36 -32.75 -4.43
CA PRO A 16 5.96 -31.97 -3.36
C PRO A 16 6.50 -30.64 -3.89
N LEU A 17 6.19 -29.53 -3.22
CA LEU A 17 6.72 -28.21 -3.60
C LEU A 17 8.25 -28.17 -3.62
N LYS A 18 8.92 -28.90 -2.73
CA LYS A 18 10.38 -29.06 -2.72
C LYS A 18 10.92 -29.58 -4.06
N ALA A 19 10.23 -30.54 -4.70
CA ALA A 19 10.64 -31.09 -5.99
C ALA A 19 10.42 -30.09 -7.14
N LEU A 20 9.27 -29.41 -7.15
CA LEU A 20 8.98 -28.34 -8.11
C LEU A 20 9.98 -27.19 -7.99
N SER A 21 10.29 -26.78 -6.75
CA SER A 21 11.24 -25.70 -6.46
C SER A 21 12.66 -26.07 -6.89
N ALA A 22 13.07 -27.32 -6.67
CA ALA A 22 14.38 -27.81 -7.12
C ALA A 22 14.50 -27.77 -8.65
N ALA A 23 13.46 -28.20 -9.38
CA ALA A 23 13.43 -28.12 -10.84
C ALA A 23 13.49 -26.67 -11.38
N ARG A 24 13.06 -25.70 -10.57
CA ARG A 24 13.01 -24.27 -10.91
C ARG A 24 14.13 -23.44 -10.27
N ALA A 25 15.07 -24.06 -9.55
CA ALA A 25 16.10 -23.34 -8.81
C ALA A 25 17.00 -22.46 -9.70
N GLY A 26 17.21 -22.88 -10.96
CA GLY A 26 17.98 -22.14 -11.96
C GLY A 26 17.17 -21.20 -12.86
N THR A 27 15.87 -21.03 -12.60
CA THR A 27 15.04 -20.09 -13.38
C THR A 27 15.45 -18.65 -13.05
N GLU A 28 15.75 -17.87 -14.08
CA GLU A 28 16.10 -16.46 -13.94
C GLU A 28 14.95 -15.70 -13.25
N PRO A 29 15.23 -14.92 -12.19
CA PRO A 29 14.22 -14.08 -11.57
C PRO A 29 13.75 -12.97 -12.52
N LEU A 30 12.51 -12.52 -12.34
CA LEU A 30 12.06 -11.31 -13.03
C LEU A 30 12.92 -10.12 -12.57
N SER A 31 13.21 -9.20 -13.49
CA SER A 31 14.03 -8.03 -13.23
C SER A 31 13.28 -6.77 -13.63
N ALA A 32 13.10 -5.82 -12.71
CA ALA A 32 12.35 -4.60 -12.97
C ALA A 32 12.83 -3.46 -12.05
N ALA A 33 13.32 -2.35 -12.62
CA ALA A 33 13.79 -1.17 -11.87
C ALA A 33 14.64 -1.53 -10.63
N GLY A 34 15.71 -2.31 -10.84
CA GLY A 34 16.62 -2.77 -9.78
C GLY A 34 16.16 -3.98 -8.95
N TRP A 35 14.86 -4.30 -8.94
CA TRP A 35 14.32 -5.45 -8.20
C TRP A 35 14.53 -6.77 -8.93
N LYS A 36 14.91 -7.81 -8.17
CA LYS A 36 14.91 -9.21 -8.59
C LYS A 36 13.78 -9.95 -7.88
N ILE A 37 12.99 -10.71 -8.63
CA ILE A 37 11.78 -11.36 -8.10
C ILE A 37 11.76 -12.83 -8.53
N SER A 38 12.02 -13.71 -7.58
CA SER A 38 12.02 -15.15 -7.81
C SER A 38 10.64 -15.75 -7.53
N LEU A 39 10.12 -16.46 -8.52
CA LEU A 39 8.87 -17.24 -8.44
C LEU A 39 9.14 -18.75 -8.28
N ALA A 40 10.37 -19.15 -7.99
CA ALA A 40 10.80 -20.56 -8.02
C ALA A 40 10.06 -21.43 -6.99
N ARG A 41 9.67 -20.87 -5.84
CA ARG A 41 8.97 -21.59 -4.75
C ARG A 41 7.45 -21.48 -4.87
N HIS A 42 6.91 -21.71 -6.06
CA HIS A 42 5.46 -21.79 -6.29
C HIS A 42 5.09 -23.13 -6.91
N PHE A 43 3.81 -23.51 -6.78
CA PHE A 43 3.26 -24.66 -7.51
C PHE A 43 3.09 -24.28 -8.98
N LEU A 44 4.20 -24.24 -9.71
CA LEU A 44 4.31 -23.91 -11.12
C LEU A 44 5.33 -24.83 -11.77
N ASP A 45 5.12 -25.13 -13.04
CA ASP A 45 6.09 -25.71 -13.97
C ASP A 45 6.02 -24.96 -15.31
N THR A 46 6.80 -25.38 -16.31
CA THR A 46 6.87 -24.70 -17.61
C THR A 46 5.49 -24.63 -18.28
N GLU A 47 4.71 -25.71 -18.24
CA GLU A 47 3.40 -25.79 -18.89
C GLU A 47 2.34 -24.94 -18.18
N ALA A 48 2.32 -24.94 -16.84
CA ALA A 48 1.41 -24.09 -16.08
C ALA A 48 1.77 -22.61 -16.23
N GLU A 49 3.07 -22.28 -16.29
CA GLU A 49 3.54 -20.93 -16.53
C GLU A 49 3.16 -20.44 -17.93
N GLN A 50 3.36 -21.26 -18.96
CA GLN A 50 2.91 -20.94 -20.31
C GLN A 50 1.40 -20.71 -20.37
N SER A 51 0.60 -21.59 -19.74
CA SER A 51 -0.86 -21.43 -19.68
C SER A 51 -1.30 -20.15 -18.95
N LEU A 52 -0.55 -19.72 -17.93
CA LEU A 52 -0.79 -18.44 -17.26
C LEU A 52 -0.45 -17.25 -18.16
N LEU A 53 0.64 -17.32 -18.93
CA LEU A 53 1.00 -16.28 -19.90
C LEU A 53 -0.07 -16.18 -20.99
N ASP A 54 -0.53 -17.31 -21.52
CA ASP A 54 -1.59 -17.35 -22.52
C ASP A 54 -2.90 -16.79 -21.95
N PHE A 55 -3.23 -17.11 -20.69
CA PHE A 55 -4.40 -16.53 -20.01
C PHE A 55 -4.27 -15.02 -19.84
N GLY A 56 -3.08 -14.51 -19.50
CA GLY A 56 -2.82 -13.07 -19.44
C GLY A 56 -2.94 -12.38 -20.80
N ALA A 57 -2.55 -13.06 -21.88
CA ALA A 57 -2.73 -12.58 -23.25
C ALA A 57 -4.22 -12.55 -23.64
N GLU A 58 -4.99 -13.59 -23.31
CA GLU A 58 -6.46 -13.64 -23.50
C GLU A 58 -7.15 -12.51 -22.72
N ALA A 59 -6.72 -12.26 -21.49
CA ALA A 59 -7.19 -11.15 -20.64
C ALA A 59 -6.65 -9.78 -21.08
N ARG A 60 -5.85 -9.72 -22.15
CA ARG A 60 -5.34 -8.50 -22.80
C ARG A 60 -4.54 -7.59 -21.87
N LEU A 61 -3.70 -8.13 -20.98
CA LEU A 61 -2.92 -7.34 -20.01
C LEU A 61 -2.06 -6.24 -20.67
N THR A 62 -1.42 -6.53 -21.81
CA THR A 62 -0.66 -5.52 -22.56
C THR A 62 -1.54 -4.37 -23.04
N LYS A 63 -2.77 -4.66 -23.51
CA LYS A 63 -3.73 -3.62 -23.90
C LYS A 63 -4.26 -2.84 -22.70
N ALA A 64 -4.39 -3.48 -21.54
CA ALA A 64 -4.72 -2.78 -20.31
C ALA A 64 -3.63 -1.78 -19.91
N ALA A 65 -2.35 -2.10 -20.11
CA ALA A 65 -1.24 -1.16 -19.89
C ALA A 65 -1.32 0.02 -20.88
N GLU A 66 -1.53 -0.25 -22.16
CA GLU A 66 -1.75 0.78 -23.19
C GLU A 66 -2.93 1.70 -22.82
N ALA A 67 -4.04 1.13 -22.33
CA ALA A 67 -5.21 1.90 -21.91
C ALA A 67 -4.91 2.79 -20.69
N LEU A 68 -4.19 2.30 -19.69
CA LEU A 68 -3.83 3.06 -18.50
C LEU A 68 -2.92 4.25 -18.83
N PHE A 69 -1.86 4.02 -19.59
CA PHE A 69 -0.91 5.07 -19.98
C PHE A 69 -1.41 5.97 -21.11
N GLY A 70 -2.36 5.48 -21.92
CA GLY A 70 -3.01 6.22 -22.99
C GLY A 70 -4.22 7.05 -22.54
N GLU A 71 -4.39 7.27 -21.23
CA GLU A 71 -5.46 8.10 -20.64
C GLU A 71 -6.89 7.59 -20.97
N ALA A 72 -7.05 6.29 -21.25
CA ALA A 72 -8.36 5.71 -21.49
C ALA A 72 -9.19 5.68 -20.20
N ILE A 73 -10.51 5.56 -20.34
CA ILE A 73 -11.42 5.37 -19.22
C ILE A 73 -11.22 3.95 -18.66
N VAL A 74 -10.41 3.85 -17.62
CA VAL A 74 -10.14 2.61 -16.87
C VAL A 74 -10.93 2.55 -15.55
N ASN A 75 -11.57 3.66 -15.16
CA ASN A 75 -12.55 3.75 -14.08
C ASN A 75 -13.96 4.00 -14.68
N PRO A 76 -14.64 2.95 -15.18
CA PRO A 76 -15.90 3.11 -15.91
C PRO A 76 -17.05 3.60 -15.04
N SER A 77 -17.12 3.23 -13.75
CA SER A 77 -18.23 3.63 -12.87
C SER A 77 -18.25 5.14 -12.58
N GLU A 78 -17.10 5.80 -12.69
CA GLU A 78 -17.00 7.25 -12.54
C GLU A 78 -16.69 7.97 -13.86
N GLY A 79 -16.55 7.24 -14.97
CA GLY A 79 -16.26 7.79 -16.30
C GLY A 79 -14.91 8.50 -16.40
N ARG A 80 -13.87 8.00 -15.74
CA ARG A 80 -12.57 8.69 -15.60
C ARG A 80 -11.37 7.85 -16.04
N PRO A 81 -10.28 8.51 -16.48
CA PRO A 81 -8.96 7.88 -16.50
C PRO A 81 -8.40 7.72 -15.07
N ALA A 82 -7.33 6.94 -14.95
CA ALA A 82 -6.53 6.84 -13.74
C ALA A 82 -5.09 7.33 -14.03
N LEU A 83 -4.73 8.50 -13.50
CA LEU A 83 -3.53 9.24 -13.94
C LEU A 83 -2.45 9.35 -12.84
N HIS A 84 -2.44 8.44 -11.87
CA HIS A 84 -1.45 8.46 -10.79
C HIS A 84 0.00 8.34 -11.30
N TRP A 85 0.22 7.65 -12.42
CA TRP A 85 1.53 7.57 -13.08
C TRP A 85 2.02 8.94 -13.62
N ALA A 86 1.11 9.86 -13.94
CA ALA A 86 1.49 11.18 -14.47
C ALA A 86 2.20 12.06 -13.42
N LEU A 87 1.90 11.84 -12.13
CA LEU A 87 2.55 12.52 -11.00
C LEU A 87 4.05 12.25 -10.90
N ARG A 88 4.55 11.22 -11.57
CA ARG A 88 5.95 10.80 -11.54
C ARG A 88 6.59 10.81 -12.93
N ALA A 89 5.90 11.32 -13.94
CA ALA A 89 6.48 11.43 -15.28
C ALA A 89 7.64 12.44 -15.29
N PRO A 90 8.81 12.12 -15.86
CA PRO A 90 9.99 12.98 -15.83
C PRO A 90 9.92 14.12 -16.84
N ALA A 91 9.18 13.90 -17.94
CA ALA A 91 9.00 14.85 -19.02
C ALA A 91 7.58 15.42 -19.03
N ARG A 92 7.45 16.57 -19.69
CA ARG A 92 6.17 17.20 -19.99
C ARG A 92 5.26 16.25 -20.75
N LEU A 93 4.00 16.18 -20.32
CA LEU A 93 2.92 15.42 -20.93
C LEU A 93 1.99 16.36 -21.70
N MET A 94 0.83 15.84 -22.10
CA MET A 94 -0.23 16.59 -22.78
C MET A 94 -1.54 16.44 -22.00
N GLY A 95 -2.54 17.26 -22.32
CA GLY A 95 -3.91 17.08 -21.82
C GLY A 95 -4.05 17.11 -20.29
N GLU A 96 -4.93 16.24 -19.77
CA GLU A 96 -5.20 16.13 -18.33
C GLU A 96 -3.96 15.62 -17.58
N ALA A 97 -3.20 14.68 -18.17
CA ALA A 97 -2.01 14.12 -17.54
C ALA A 97 -0.94 15.18 -17.24
N GLU A 98 -0.78 16.22 -18.07
CA GLU A 98 0.14 17.33 -17.75
C GLU A 98 -0.36 18.17 -16.56
N SER A 99 -1.67 18.42 -16.47
CA SER A 99 -2.24 19.12 -15.29
C SER A 99 -2.01 18.32 -14.02
N VAL A 100 -2.15 16.99 -14.08
CA VAL A 100 -1.85 16.09 -12.97
C VAL A 100 -0.37 16.17 -12.60
N ARG A 101 0.54 16.09 -13.59
CA ARG A 101 1.98 16.21 -13.38
C ARG A 101 2.35 17.54 -12.72
N GLN A 102 1.77 18.65 -13.16
CA GLN A 102 2.08 19.97 -12.59
C GLN A 102 1.67 20.08 -11.11
N SER A 103 0.58 19.42 -10.70
CA SER A 103 0.08 19.48 -9.31
C SER A 103 1.12 19.05 -8.25
N VAL A 104 1.99 18.09 -8.57
CA VAL A 104 3.06 17.65 -7.65
C VAL A 104 4.25 18.61 -7.65
N ILE A 105 4.54 19.27 -8.79
CA ILE A 105 5.67 20.19 -8.93
C ILE A 105 5.46 21.40 -8.02
N ASP A 106 4.25 21.97 -8.03
CA ASP A 106 3.89 23.12 -7.19
C ASP A 106 4.04 22.78 -5.69
N ALA A 107 3.67 21.56 -5.30
CA ALA A 107 3.84 21.07 -3.93
C ALA A 107 5.33 20.88 -3.55
N LEU A 108 6.15 20.35 -4.45
CA LEU A 108 7.60 20.20 -4.25
C LEU A 108 8.31 21.56 -4.14
N GLU A 109 7.92 22.53 -4.96
CA GLU A 109 8.46 23.89 -4.89
C GLU A 109 8.10 24.55 -3.55
N PHE A 110 6.84 24.46 -3.12
CA PHE A 110 6.43 24.95 -1.81
C PHE A 110 7.20 24.26 -0.68
N ALA A 111 7.37 22.94 -0.75
CA ALA A 111 8.12 22.20 0.25
C ALA A 111 9.58 22.68 0.36
N GLY A 112 10.24 22.94 -0.78
CA GLY A 112 11.57 23.54 -0.82
C GLY A 112 11.60 24.93 -0.15
N LYS A 113 10.61 25.78 -0.44
CA LYS A 113 10.49 27.12 0.18
C LYS A 113 10.28 27.07 1.69
N VAL A 114 9.57 26.07 2.20
CA VAL A 114 9.43 25.85 3.65
C VAL A 114 10.77 25.47 4.27
N GLN A 115 11.52 24.56 3.64
CA GLN A 115 12.83 24.12 4.13
C GLN A 115 13.89 25.22 4.10
N THR A 116 13.94 26.05 3.05
CA THR A 116 14.90 27.16 2.95
C THR A 116 14.52 28.36 3.84
N GLY A 117 13.31 28.35 4.41
CA GLY A 117 12.77 29.47 5.17
C GLY A 117 12.39 30.67 4.31
N GLU A 118 12.05 30.47 3.02
CA GLU A 118 11.36 31.50 2.24
C GLU A 118 9.89 31.61 2.69
N VAL A 119 9.24 30.47 2.93
CA VAL A 119 7.94 30.39 3.60
C VAL A 119 8.18 30.27 5.10
N ARG A 120 7.72 31.26 5.86
CA ARG A 120 8.00 31.42 7.30
C ARG A 120 6.71 31.39 8.11
N THR A 121 6.88 31.11 9.40
CA THR A 121 5.83 31.28 10.41
C THR A 121 5.34 32.73 10.43
N ALA A 122 4.19 32.97 11.05
CA ALA A 122 3.64 34.30 11.30
C ALA A 122 4.65 35.23 12.01
N GLY A 123 5.50 34.68 12.86
CA GLY A 123 6.55 35.41 13.58
C GLY A 123 7.84 35.65 12.77
N GLY A 124 7.93 35.17 11.54
CA GLY A 124 9.13 35.30 10.69
C GLY A 124 10.21 34.24 10.92
N GLU A 125 9.95 33.26 11.80
CA GLU A 125 10.85 32.13 12.05
C GLU A 125 10.61 30.97 11.08
N ALA A 126 11.56 30.06 10.97
CA ALA A 126 11.37 28.81 10.24
C ALA A 126 10.39 27.87 10.97
N PHE A 127 9.65 27.05 10.22
CA PHE A 127 8.81 26.00 10.81
C PHE A 127 9.68 24.90 11.43
N THR A 128 9.30 24.43 12.61
CA THR A 128 9.98 23.31 13.30
C THR A 128 9.08 22.09 13.46
N ALA A 129 7.82 22.19 13.04
CA ALA A 129 6.87 21.09 13.10
C ALA A 129 5.89 21.14 11.92
N VAL A 130 5.48 19.96 11.48
CA VAL A 130 4.40 19.75 10.52
C VAL A 130 3.40 18.77 11.14
N LEU A 131 2.12 19.16 11.19
CA LEU A 131 1.02 18.31 11.61
C LEU A 131 0.20 17.91 10.37
N HIS A 132 0.34 16.66 9.96
CA HIS A 132 -0.41 16.06 8.86
C HIS A 132 -1.75 15.52 9.35
N ILE A 133 -2.84 15.90 8.68
CA ILE A 133 -4.20 15.44 9.00
C ILE A 133 -4.87 14.88 7.75
N GLY A 134 -5.12 13.58 7.75
CA GLY A 134 -5.72 12.85 6.63
C GLY A 134 -6.09 11.43 7.07
N ILE A 135 -6.92 10.71 6.31
CA ILE A 135 -7.30 9.33 6.63
C ILE A 135 -7.27 8.45 5.38
N GLY A 136 -7.00 7.15 5.56
CA GLY A 136 -6.94 6.18 4.47
C GLY A 136 -5.84 6.55 3.47
N GLY A 137 -6.22 6.79 2.21
CA GLY A 137 -5.26 7.07 1.15
C GLY A 137 -4.50 8.39 1.35
N SER A 138 -5.08 9.29 2.15
CA SER A 138 -4.47 10.56 2.55
C SER A 138 -3.55 10.43 3.77
N ASP A 139 -3.36 9.24 4.35
CA ASP A 139 -2.50 9.00 5.51
C ASP A 139 -1.52 7.84 5.30
N PHE A 140 -1.98 6.67 4.86
CA PHE A 140 -1.15 5.46 4.84
C PHE A 140 0.10 5.59 3.95
N GLY A 141 -0.04 6.19 2.75
CA GLY A 141 1.09 6.46 1.87
C GLY A 141 2.11 7.45 2.47
N PRO A 142 1.68 8.67 2.85
CA PRO A 142 2.55 9.64 3.53
C PRO A 142 3.23 9.07 4.79
N ARG A 143 2.50 8.32 5.61
CA ARG A 143 3.04 7.70 6.83
C ARG A 143 4.10 6.64 6.51
N LEU A 144 3.87 5.81 5.49
CA LEU A 144 4.87 4.86 5.00
C LEU A 144 6.15 5.57 4.55
N ILE A 145 6.04 6.66 3.78
CA ILE A 145 7.21 7.42 3.30
C ILE A 145 7.99 8.04 4.47
N ALA A 146 7.28 8.71 5.38
CA ALA A 146 7.92 9.38 6.52
C ALA A 146 8.63 8.38 7.44
N ASP A 147 8.03 7.22 7.67
CA ASP A 147 8.62 6.15 8.47
C ASP A 147 9.83 5.50 7.78
N ALA A 148 9.71 5.22 6.48
CA ALA A 148 10.75 4.54 5.71
C ALA A 148 12.05 5.36 5.63
N PHE A 149 11.98 6.69 5.73
CA PHE A 149 13.09 7.61 5.47
C PHE A 149 13.30 8.63 6.59
N GLU A 150 12.97 8.29 7.84
CA GLU A 150 13.21 9.15 9.01
C GLU A 150 14.69 9.60 9.12
N ASP A 151 15.64 8.76 8.70
CA ASP A 151 17.07 9.08 8.69
C ASP A 151 17.49 10.10 7.62
N LEU A 152 16.63 10.36 6.62
CA LEU A 152 16.81 11.40 5.61
C LEU A 152 16.03 12.68 5.93
N ALA A 153 15.35 12.71 7.08
CA ALA A 153 14.53 13.84 7.46
C ALA A 153 15.32 15.11 7.75
N HIS A 154 14.70 16.25 7.49
CA HIS A 154 15.20 17.55 7.89
C HIS A 154 15.26 17.61 9.43
N PRO A 155 16.46 17.78 10.04
CA PRO A 155 16.67 17.55 11.46
C PRO A 155 15.89 18.50 12.38
N ALA A 156 15.51 19.67 11.86
CA ALA A 156 14.72 20.67 12.61
C ALA A 156 13.20 20.47 12.53
N ILE A 157 12.69 19.58 11.66
CA ILE A 157 11.25 19.44 11.42
C ILE A 157 10.73 18.18 12.09
N LYS A 158 9.81 18.36 13.06
CA LYS A 158 9.05 17.27 13.66
C LYS A 158 7.78 17.02 12.85
N LEU A 159 7.68 15.86 12.21
CA LEU A 159 6.44 15.44 11.55
C LEU A 159 5.54 14.65 12.52
N ARG A 160 4.25 14.98 12.51
CA ARG A 160 3.19 14.33 13.30
C ARG A 160 2.00 14.05 12.40
N PHE A 161 1.23 13.02 12.73
CA PHE A 161 0.08 12.60 11.95
C PHE A 161 -1.15 12.39 12.85
N ALA A 162 -2.32 12.79 12.38
CA ALA A 162 -3.61 12.46 12.96
C ALA A 162 -4.59 12.03 11.86
N ALA A 163 -5.30 10.93 12.09
CA ALA A 163 -6.20 10.33 11.11
C ALA A 163 -7.57 9.97 11.69
N ASN A 164 -7.60 9.42 12.89
CA ASN A 164 -8.80 8.88 13.51
C ASN A 164 -9.71 10.01 14.03
N VAL A 165 -11.02 9.78 14.04
CA VAL A 165 -12.00 10.69 14.68
C VAL A 165 -11.99 10.57 16.20
N ASP A 166 -11.42 9.49 16.74
CA ASP A 166 -11.08 9.41 18.16
C ASP A 166 -10.26 10.65 18.56
N PRO A 167 -10.79 11.53 19.45
CA PRO A 167 -10.12 12.78 19.82
C PRO A 167 -8.69 12.58 20.34
N TYR A 168 -8.40 11.42 20.94
CA TYR A 168 -7.09 11.12 21.50
C TYR A 168 -5.99 11.02 20.43
N ASP A 169 -6.33 10.65 19.18
CA ASP A 169 -5.36 10.57 18.09
C ASP A 169 -4.76 11.95 17.77
N LEU A 170 -5.62 12.96 17.64
CA LEU A 170 -5.18 14.34 17.45
C LEU A 170 -4.47 14.88 18.70
N ASP A 171 -4.97 14.59 19.90
CA ASP A 171 -4.34 15.04 21.15
C ASP A 171 -2.90 14.53 21.26
N ARG A 172 -2.65 13.26 20.90
CA ARG A 172 -1.31 12.68 20.83
C ARG A 172 -0.45 13.33 19.75
N ALA A 173 -1.01 13.60 18.57
CA ALA A 173 -0.29 14.24 17.48
C ALA A 173 0.15 15.67 17.83
N MET A 174 -0.70 16.41 18.56
CA MET A 174 -0.45 17.80 18.98
C MET A 174 0.41 17.92 20.24
N ALA A 175 0.59 16.85 21.01
CA ALA A 175 1.33 16.87 22.26
C ALA A 175 2.76 17.42 22.07
N GLY A 176 3.05 18.54 22.76
CA GLY A 176 4.35 19.22 22.71
C GLY A 176 4.59 20.11 21.48
N LEU A 177 3.63 20.21 20.55
CA LEU A 177 3.67 21.18 19.45
C LEU A 177 3.25 22.56 19.93
N LYS A 178 3.69 23.61 19.23
CA LYS A 178 3.32 25.00 19.49
C LYS A 178 2.72 25.63 18.22
N PRO A 179 1.59 26.35 18.28
CA PRO A 179 1.00 26.99 17.11
C PRO A 179 1.99 27.84 16.31
N GLU A 180 2.84 28.58 17.02
CA GLU A 180 3.76 29.57 16.47
C GLU A 180 4.84 29.00 15.56
N ASN A 181 5.10 27.68 15.61
CA ASN A 181 6.13 27.03 14.81
C ASN A 181 5.65 25.75 14.09
N THR A 182 4.33 25.54 14.04
CA THR A 182 3.71 24.37 13.41
C THR A 182 2.98 24.75 12.14
N LEU A 183 3.25 24.05 11.04
CA LEU A 183 2.44 24.07 9.82
C LEU A 183 1.44 22.90 9.86
N VAL A 184 0.15 23.18 9.74
CA VAL A 184 -0.89 22.16 9.63
C VAL A 184 -1.15 21.85 8.16
N VAL A 185 -1.00 20.60 7.76
CA VAL A 185 -1.27 20.09 6.40
C VAL A 185 -2.51 19.20 6.44
N GLY A 186 -3.62 19.69 5.90
CA GLY A 186 -4.88 18.96 5.81
C GLY A 186 -5.10 18.34 4.44
N VAL A 187 -5.29 17.03 4.38
CA VAL A 187 -5.45 16.29 3.11
C VAL A 187 -6.81 15.61 3.06
N SER A 188 -7.69 16.10 2.19
CA SER A 188 -9.01 15.50 1.96
C SER A 188 -9.45 15.70 0.51
N LYS A 189 -9.45 14.61 -0.28
CA LYS A 189 -9.85 14.66 -1.70
C LYS A 189 -11.23 15.29 -1.92
N SER A 190 -12.24 14.83 -1.17
CA SER A 190 -13.62 15.33 -1.29
C SER A 190 -13.89 16.62 -0.52
N PHE A 191 -12.99 16.98 0.41
CA PHE A 191 -13.18 17.97 1.46
C PHE A 191 -14.51 17.79 2.22
N GLY A 192 -14.93 16.54 2.41
CA GLY A 192 -16.17 16.16 3.11
C GLY A 192 -15.98 14.98 4.07
N THR A 193 -14.76 14.47 4.21
CA THR A 193 -14.44 13.36 5.13
C THR A 193 -14.58 13.85 6.56
N GLU A 194 -15.49 13.25 7.32
CA GLU A 194 -15.87 13.71 8.65
C GLU A 194 -14.69 13.70 9.62
N GLU A 195 -13.93 12.61 9.65
CA GLU A 195 -12.79 12.41 10.55
C GLU A 195 -11.71 13.49 10.30
N THR A 196 -11.39 13.75 9.03
CA THR A 196 -10.43 14.77 8.62
C THR A 196 -10.91 16.17 8.95
N LEU A 197 -12.18 16.52 8.65
CA LEU A 197 -12.73 17.85 8.91
C LEU A 197 -12.87 18.13 10.41
N TYR A 198 -13.21 17.12 11.21
CA TYR A 198 -13.22 17.21 12.66
C TYR A 198 -11.84 17.57 13.20
N ASN A 199 -10.81 16.82 12.79
CA ASN A 199 -9.43 17.06 13.23
C ASN A 199 -8.89 18.40 12.73
N LEU A 200 -9.12 18.75 11.46
CA LEU A 200 -8.74 20.04 10.90
C LEU A 200 -9.44 21.21 11.62
N GLY A 201 -10.71 21.05 11.98
CA GLY A 201 -11.44 22.07 12.74
C GLY A 201 -10.82 22.33 14.11
N ARG A 202 -10.40 21.26 14.81
CA ARG A 202 -9.69 21.38 16.09
C ARG A 202 -8.31 22.01 15.93
N ALA A 203 -7.51 21.55 14.98
CA ALA A 203 -6.17 22.08 14.73
C ALA A 203 -6.22 23.55 14.28
N ARG A 204 -7.19 23.93 13.44
CA ARG A 204 -7.39 25.32 13.03
C ARG A 204 -7.75 26.22 14.21
N ARG A 205 -8.68 25.81 15.08
CA ARG A 205 -9.01 26.60 16.28
C ARG A 205 -7.78 26.78 17.17
N TRP A 206 -7.00 25.72 17.36
CA TRP A 206 -5.74 25.79 18.10
C TRP A 206 -4.73 26.78 17.51
N LEU A 207 -4.63 26.87 16.18
CA LEU A 207 -3.83 27.91 15.51
C LEU A 207 -4.42 29.32 15.75
N GLU A 208 -5.72 29.48 15.50
CA GLU A 208 -6.42 30.77 15.57
C GLU A 208 -6.44 31.36 16.99
N GLU A 209 -6.60 30.54 18.02
CA GLU A 209 -6.55 30.95 19.43
C GLU A 209 -5.22 31.63 19.78
N LYS A 210 -4.12 31.27 19.09
CA LYS A 210 -2.79 31.80 19.36
C LYS A 210 -2.30 32.84 18.36
N LEU A 211 -2.66 32.69 17.08
CA LEU A 211 -2.14 33.49 15.96
C LEU A 211 -3.16 34.45 15.36
N GLY A 212 -4.44 34.36 15.72
CA GLY A 212 -5.49 35.16 15.10
C GLY A 212 -5.56 34.92 13.59
N ASP A 213 -5.66 36.00 12.79
CA ASP A 213 -5.78 35.90 11.34
C ASP A 213 -4.49 35.43 10.63
N ASP A 214 -3.34 35.56 11.30
CA ASP A 214 -2.06 35.03 10.79
C ASP A 214 -2.01 33.49 10.80
N ALA A 215 -2.98 32.80 11.42
CA ALA A 215 -3.15 31.35 11.31
C ALA A 215 -3.25 30.86 9.85
N SER A 216 -3.66 31.73 8.92
CA SER A 216 -3.66 31.46 7.48
C SER A 216 -2.29 31.08 6.92
N LYS A 217 -1.20 31.60 7.49
CA LYS A 217 0.20 31.27 7.12
C LYS A 217 0.64 29.90 7.66
N HIS A 218 -0.15 29.29 8.55
CA HIS A 218 0.14 28.02 9.22
C HIS A 218 -0.76 26.89 8.74
N LEU A 219 -1.49 27.08 7.64
CA LEU A 219 -2.44 26.11 7.12
C LEU A 219 -2.23 25.85 5.63
N ALA A 220 -1.99 24.59 5.28
CA ALA A 220 -1.96 24.09 3.91
C ALA A 220 -3.06 23.03 3.73
N LEU A 221 -3.85 23.16 2.67
CA LEU A 221 -4.96 22.27 2.36
C LEU A 221 -4.75 21.61 1.00
N VAL A 222 -4.95 20.30 0.94
CA VAL A 222 -4.77 19.48 -0.26
C VAL A 222 -6.11 18.83 -0.60
N THR A 223 -6.68 19.13 -1.77
CA THR A 223 -8.03 18.70 -2.12
C THR A 223 -8.34 18.75 -3.61
N ALA A 224 -9.31 17.94 -4.05
CA ALA A 224 -9.94 18.05 -5.37
C ALA A 224 -11.14 19.01 -5.36
N ASN A 225 -11.48 19.61 -4.21
CA ASN A 225 -12.64 20.46 -4.03
C ASN A 225 -12.27 21.80 -3.35
N PRO A 226 -11.60 22.70 -4.08
CA PRO A 226 -11.14 23.98 -3.53
C PRO A 226 -12.30 24.87 -3.06
N ASP A 227 -13.47 24.79 -3.69
CA ASP A 227 -14.64 25.58 -3.29
C ASP A 227 -15.16 25.20 -1.91
N LYS A 228 -15.24 23.90 -1.59
CA LYS A 228 -15.59 23.44 -0.23
C LYS A 228 -14.53 23.84 0.79
N ALA A 229 -13.25 23.76 0.43
CA ALA A 229 -12.18 24.22 1.31
C ALA A 229 -12.29 25.72 1.60
N LYS A 230 -12.54 26.54 0.57
CA LYS A 230 -12.75 27.99 0.70
C LYS A 230 -13.99 28.32 1.54
N ALA A 231 -15.08 27.60 1.35
CA ALA A 231 -16.29 27.76 2.16
C ALA A 231 -16.03 27.41 3.63
N TRP A 232 -15.34 26.30 3.90
CA TRP A 232 -14.95 25.89 5.25
C TRP A 232 -14.00 26.92 5.91
N LEU A 233 -13.12 27.55 5.14
CA LEU A 233 -12.26 28.64 5.61
C LEU A 233 -13.02 29.90 6.03
N GLY A 234 -14.27 30.09 5.60
CA GLY A 234 -15.08 31.25 5.97
C GLY A 234 -14.48 32.58 5.50
N GLY A 235 -13.80 32.57 4.35
CA GLY A 235 -13.16 33.75 3.76
C GLY A 235 -11.70 34.00 4.18
N ARG A 236 -11.16 33.23 5.13
CA ARG A 236 -9.72 33.26 5.45
C ARG A 236 -8.88 32.60 4.36
N ALA A 237 -7.64 33.04 4.19
CA ALA A 237 -6.68 32.42 3.28
C ALA A 237 -6.04 31.16 3.89
N ALA A 238 -5.52 30.30 3.03
CA ALA A 238 -4.64 29.19 3.36
C ALA A 238 -3.82 28.84 2.11
N TYR A 239 -2.71 28.13 2.26
CA TYR A 239 -2.07 27.50 1.11
C TYR A 239 -2.97 26.37 0.59
N THR A 240 -3.17 26.28 -0.72
CA THR A 240 -4.04 25.26 -1.32
C THR A 240 -3.32 24.56 -2.46
N PHE A 241 -3.35 23.23 -2.45
CA PHE A 241 -2.76 22.38 -3.47
C PHE A 241 -3.81 21.43 -4.06
N ASP A 242 -3.72 21.23 -5.36
CA ASP A 242 -4.66 20.35 -6.06
C ASP A 242 -4.36 18.88 -5.77
N MET A 243 -5.42 18.10 -5.64
CA MET A 243 -5.39 16.64 -5.60
C MET A 243 -6.28 16.13 -6.74
N PRO A 244 -5.73 15.94 -7.95
CA PRO A 244 -6.54 15.73 -9.14
C PRO A 244 -7.56 14.59 -9.00
N ILE A 245 -8.74 14.75 -9.59
CA ILE A 245 -9.83 13.79 -9.41
C ILE A 245 -9.54 12.42 -10.04
N SER A 246 -8.69 12.37 -11.07
CA SER A 246 -8.18 11.15 -11.73
C SER A 246 -7.08 10.44 -10.94
N VAL A 247 -6.66 10.97 -9.78
CA VAL A 247 -5.74 10.31 -8.85
C VAL A 247 -6.54 9.70 -7.69
N GLY A 248 -6.69 8.37 -7.68
CA GLY A 248 -7.37 7.65 -6.60
C GLY A 248 -6.68 7.86 -5.24
N GLY A 249 -7.43 7.88 -4.13
CA GLY A 249 -6.86 8.15 -2.80
C GLY A 249 -5.75 7.18 -2.42
N ARG A 250 -5.95 5.87 -2.61
CA ARG A 250 -4.94 4.83 -2.38
C ARG A 250 -3.78 4.80 -3.41
N PHE A 251 -3.84 5.64 -4.43
CA PHE A 251 -2.78 5.86 -5.44
C PHE A 251 -2.19 7.28 -5.34
N SER A 252 -2.48 8.01 -4.24
CA SER A 252 -2.20 9.44 -4.16
C SER A 252 -0.89 9.80 -3.48
N LEU A 253 -0.13 8.83 -3.00
CA LEU A 253 1.14 9.05 -2.29
C LEU A 253 2.16 9.87 -3.09
N TRP A 254 2.06 9.92 -4.41
CA TRP A 254 2.95 10.67 -5.29
C TRP A 254 2.57 12.16 -5.38
N SER A 255 1.34 12.52 -5.00
CA SER A 255 0.77 13.85 -5.17
C SER A 255 1.07 14.76 -3.98
N ALA A 256 0.50 15.98 -4.02
CA ALA A 256 0.46 16.89 -2.87
C ALA A 256 -0.14 16.26 -1.60
N ALA A 257 -0.82 15.11 -1.67
CA ALA A 257 -1.22 14.35 -0.48
C ALA A 257 -0.03 13.98 0.41
N SER A 258 1.18 13.93 -0.12
CA SER A 258 2.44 13.73 0.62
C SER A 258 3.21 15.02 0.87
N LEU A 259 2.57 16.21 0.80
CA LEU A 259 3.23 17.50 1.00
C LEU A 259 4.01 17.56 2.32
N ALA A 260 3.45 17.00 3.40
CA ALA A 260 4.13 16.92 4.68
C ALA A 260 5.45 16.12 4.60
N CYS A 261 5.48 15.04 3.81
CA CYS A 261 6.68 14.25 3.54
C CYS A 261 7.67 14.99 2.64
N MET A 262 7.19 15.73 1.63
CA MET A 262 8.05 16.56 0.78
C MET A 262 8.78 17.63 1.60
N ILE A 263 8.10 18.22 2.60
CA ILE A 263 8.71 19.18 3.54
C ILE A 263 9.68 18.45 4.49
N TYR A 264 9.27 17.29 5.00
CA TYR A 264 10.02 16.54 6.00
C TYR A 264 11.32 15.94 5.44
N LEU A 265 11.28 15.36 4.24
CA LEU A 265 12.45 14.73 3.59
C LEU A 265 13.20 15.69 2.66
N GLY A 266 12.53 16.73 2.19
CA GLY A 266 13.03 17.64 1.16
C GLY A 266 12.70 17.19 -0.27
N PRO A 267 12.64 18.15 -1.21
CA PRO A 267 12.17 17.90 -2.56
C PRO A 267 13.07 16.93 -3.35
N GLU A 268 14.38 16.94 -3.14
CA GLU A 268 15.29 16.04 -3.88
C GLU A 268 15.10 14.58 -3.49
N ASN A 269 15.01 14.28 -2.19
CA ASN A 269 14.74 12.92 -1.72
C ASN A 269 13.38 12.41 -2.24
N PHE A 270 12.36 13.28 -2.26
CA PHE A 270 11.06 12.92 -2.80
C PHE A 270 11.09 12.74 -4.33
N ARG A 271 11.89 13.53 -5.06
CA ARG A 271 12.11 13.32 -6.50
C ARG A 271 12.78 11.97 -6.79
N SER A 272 13.72 11.51 -5.97
CA SER A 272 14.27 10.15 -6.11
C SER A 272 13.19 9.07 -5.93
N ILE A 273 12.24 9.25 -5.00
CA ILE A 273 11.07 8.35 -4.89
C ILE A 273 10.25 8.35 -6.19
N LEU A 274 9.95 9.54 -6.73
CA LEU A 274 9.20 9.66 -8.00
C LEU A 274 9.96 9.03 -9.17
N ASN A 275 11.28 9.21 -9.24
CA ASN A 275 12.11 8.66 -10.30
C ASN A 275 12.09 7.13 -10.30
N GLY A 276 12.28 6.48 -9.14
CA GLY A 276 12.21 5.02 -9.08
C GLY A 276 10.82 4.48 -9.43
N ALA A 277 9.76 5.19 -9.04
CA ALA A 277 8.40 4.84 -9.44
C ALA A 277 8.19 4.99 -10.97
N ASN A 278 8.82 5.98 -11.60
CA ASN A 278 8.81 6.15 -13.04
C ASN A 278 9.59 5.04 -13.78
N GLU A 279 10.72 4.59 -13.25
CA GLU A 279 11.45 3.46 -13.84
C GLU A 279 10.58 2.19 -13.90
N MET A 280 9.76 1.97 -12.85
CA MET A 280 8.79 0.87 -12.86
C MET A 280 7.63 1.12 -13.82
N ASP A 281 7.14 2.37 -13.98
CA ASP A 281 6.15 2.69 -15.02
C ASP A 281 6.68 2.35 -16.41
N GLU A 282 7.94 2.70 -16.70
CA GLU A 282 8.57 2.44 -17.99
C GLU A 282 8.76 0.94 -18.23
N HIS A 283 9.17 0.18 -17.21
CA HIS A 283 9.17 -1.28 -17.26
C HIS A 283 7.79 -1.82 -17.61
N VAL A 284 6.75 -1.37 -16.92
CA VAL A 284 5.38 -1.87 -17.15
C VAL A 284 4.86 -1.50 -18.53
N ARG A 285 5.22 -0.32 -19.04
CA ARG A 285 4.83 0.17 -20.37
C ARG A 285 5.48 -0.62 -21.50
N THR A 286 6.73 -1.02 -21.35
CA THR A 286 7.55 -1.52 -22.46
C THR A 286 7.86 -3.02 -22.39
N ALA A 287 7.91 -3.63 -21.20
CA ALA A 287 8.28 -5.03 -21.07
C ALA A 287 7.19 -5.96 -21.62
N PRO A 288 7.55 -7.01 -22.37
CA PRO A 288 6.60 -8.01 -22.82
C PRO A 288 6.01 -8.76 -21.62
N LEU A 289 4.78 -9.28 -21.75
CA LEU A 289 4.03 -9.94 -20.67
C LEU A 289 4.86 -10.98 -19.88
N ALA A 290 5.66 -11.78 -20.58
CA ALA A 290 6.52 -12.80 -19.97
C ALA A 290 7.61 -12.23 -19.03
N GLN A 291 8.05 -11.00 -19.25
CA GLN A 291 9.10 -10.32 -18.47
C GLN A 291 8.54 -9.18 -17.59
N ASN A 292 7.29 -8.78 -17.81
CA ASN A 292 6.64 -7.69 -17.09
C ASN A 292 6.29 -8.09 -15.65
N ALA A 293 6.98 -7.50 -14.68
CA ALA A 293 6.96 -7.95 -13.29
C ALA A 293 5.57 -7.80 -12.66
N ALA A 294 4.90 -6.67 -12.93
CA ALA A 294 3.56 -6.40 -12.44
C ALA A 294 2.52 -7.39 -13.01
N MET A 295 2.56 -7.65 -14.32
CA MET A 295 1.65 -8.61 -14.97
C MET A 295 1.88 -10.04 -14.48
N ARG A 296 3.15 -10.45 -14.35
CA ARG A 296 3.53 -11.78 -13.86
C ARG A 296 3.09 -12.01 -12.41
N LEU A 297 3.22 -11.01 -11.55
CA LEU A 297 2.74 -11.07 -10.17
C LEU A 297 1.21 -11.05 -10.08
N ALA A 298 0.53 -10.29 -10.94
CA ALA A 298 -0.93 -10.31 -11.03
C ALA A 298 -1.47 -11.69 -11.46
N LEU A 299 -0.82 -12.34 -12.43
CA LEU A 299 -1.14 -13.72 -12.82
C LEU A 299 -0.93 -14.70 -11.65
N LEU A 300 0.09 -14.46 -10.84
CA LEU A 300 0.36 -15.26 -9.64
C LEU A 300 -0.70 -15.06 -8.55
N ASP A 301 -1.20 -13.84 -8.36
CA ASP A 301 -2.32 -13.56 -7.46
C ASP A 301 -3.59 -14.28 -7.91
N PHE A 302 -3.90 -14.24 -9.21
CA PHE A 302 -5.02 -14.97 -9.79
C PHE A 302 -4.85 -16.48 -9.65
N TRP A 303 -3.65 -17.00 -9.94
CA TRP A 303 -3.30 -18.41 -9.80
C TRP A 303 -3.52 -18.91 -8.36
N ASN A 304 -2.95 -18.20 -7.38
CA ASN A 304 -3.05 -18.62 -5.99
C ASN A 304 -4.47 -18.45 -5.46
N THR A 305 -5.12 -17.33 -5.74
CA THR A 305 -6.41 -16.99 -5.10
C THR A 305 -7.59 -17.67 -5.78
N SER A 306 -7.66 -17.64 -7.12
CA SER A 306 -8.84 -18.10 -7.87
C SER A 306 -8.69 -19.52 -8.43
N ILE A 307 -7.47 -20.00 -8.67
CA ILE A 307 -7.24 -21.35 -9.22
C ILE A 307 -6.85 -22.35 -8.13
N ARG A 308 -5.95 -21.96 -7.21
CA ARG A 308 -5.53 -22.78 -6.07
C ARG A 308 -6.34 -22.53 -4.79
N GLU A 309 -7.29 -21.59 -4.84
CA GLU A 309 -8.22 -21.28 -3.75
C GLU A 309 -7.51 -20.94 -2.43
N LYS A 310 -6.44 -20.13 -2.51
CA LYS A 310 -5.71 -19.59 -1.36
C LYS A 310 -6.19 -18.17 -1.07
N PRO A 311 -7.08 -17.96 -0.07
CA PRO A 311 -7.76 -16.69 0.13
C PRO A 311 -6.92 -15.63 0.85
N MET A 312 -5.67 -15.94 1.19
CA MET A 312 -4.79 -15.08 1.96
C MET A 312 -3.43 -14.96 1.27
N ARG A 313 -2.75 -13.84 1.52
CA ARG A 313 -1.34 -13.63 1.18
C ARG A 313 -0.63 -12.95 2.35
N VAL A 314 0.57 -13.40 2.69
CA VAL A 314 1.37 -12.81 3.78
C VAL A 314 2.58 -12.10 3.22
N LEU A 315 2.74 -10.82 3.54
CA LEU A 315 3.95 -10.06 3.20
C LEU A 315 4.89 -10.00 4.42
N LEU A 316 6.15 -10.38 4.18
CA LEU A 316 7.20 -10.44 5.19
C LEU A 316 8.34 -9.50 4.77
N ALA A 317 8.36 -8.31 5.34
CA ALA A 317 9.35 -7.29 5.04
C ALA A 317 10.64 -7.53 5.85
N TYR A 318 11.67 -8.08 5.21
CA TYR A 318 13.03 -8.17 5.77
C TYR A 318 13.81 -6.89 5.43
N ALA A 319 13.23 -5.78 5.87
CA ALA A 319 13.74 -4.42 5.79
C ALA A 319 12.88 -3.56 6.72
N ASN A 320 13.47 -3.01 7.79
CA ASN A 320 12.70 -2.24 8.79
C ASN A 320 12.03 -0.99 8.19
N ARG A 321 12.64 -0.36 7.19
CA ARG A 321 12.05 0.74 6.40
C ARG A 321 10.71 0.39 5.73
N LEU A 322 10.43 -0.90 5.54
CA LEU A 322 9.21 -1.40 4.90
C LEU A 322 8.17 -1.92 5.90
N ARG A 323 8.33 -1.63 7.20
CA ARG A 323 7.43 -2.15 8.24
C ARG A 323 5.97 -1.75 8.11
N LEU A 324 5.70 -0.56 7.56
CA LEU A 324 4.35 -0.09 7.31
C LEU A 324 3.81 -0.48 5.92
N LEU A 325 4.62 -1.16 5.10
CA LEU A 325 4.22 -1.57 3.75
C LEU A 325 2.99 -2.50 3.77
N PRO A 326 2.87 -3.51 4.66
CA PRO A 326 1.65 -4.33 4.73
C PRO A 326 0.39 -3.49 4.94
N THR A 327 0.43 -2.52 5.86
CA THR A 327 -0.72 -1.63 6.16
C THR A 327 -1.09 -0.77 4.96
N TYR A 328 -0.11 -0.22 4.25
CA TYR A 328 -0.36 0.52 3.01
C TYR A 328 -0.99 -0.37 1.93
N LEU A 329 -0.44 -1.55 1.71
CA LEU A 329 -0.90 -2.47 0.67
C LEU A 329 -2.27 -3.08 0.98
N GLN A 330 -2.64 -3.21 2.26
CA GLN A 330 -4.00 -3.60 2.65
C GLN A 330 -5.02 -2.65 2.02
N GLN A 331 -4.80 -1.34 2.12
CA GLN A 331 -5.67 -0.39 1.45
C GLN A 331 -5.55 -0.49 -0.06
N LEU A 332 -4.33 -0.44 -0.61
CA LEU A 332 -4.11 -0.43 -2.06
C LEU A 332 -4.80 -1.62 -2.74
N GLU A 333 -4.61 -2.84 -2.25
CA GLU A 333 -5.08 -4.04 -2.91
C GLU A 333 -6.51 -4.41 -2.53
N MET A 334 -6.84 -4.40 -1.23
CA MET A 334 -8.14 -4.88 -0.77
C MET A 334 -9.26 -3.87 -1.10
N GLU A 335 -8.99 -2.56 -1.04
CA GLU A 335 -9.98 -1.56 -1.44
C GLU A 335 -10.14 -1.51 -2.98
N SER A 336 -9.08 -1.78 -3.74
CA SER A 336 -9.16 -1.84 -5.21
C SER A 336 -9.91 -3.08 -5.70
N ASN A 337 -9.48 -4.26 -5.26
CA ASN A 337 -9.85 -5.54 -5.86
C ASN A 337 -10.70 -6.43 -4.94
N GLY A 338 -11.03 -5.99 -3.72
CA GLY A 338 -12.01 -6.63 -2.83
C GLY A 338 -13.44 -6.41 -3.32
N LYS A 339 -13.75 -6.87 -4.53
CA LYS A 339 -15.02 -6.65 -5.24
C LYS A 339 -15.71 -7.98 -5.51
N SER A 340 -17.04 -7.92 -5.61
CA SER A 340 -17.92 -9.06 -5.91
C SER A 340 -18.64 -8.95 -7.25
N VAL A 341 -18.47 -7.82 -7.95
CA VAL A 341 -19.08 -7.55 -9.26
C VAL A 341 -18.02 -7.05 -10.24
N ASP A 342 -18.14 -7.45 -11.50
CA ASP A 342 -17.29 -6.97 -12.59
C ASP A 342 -17.68 -5.57 -13.05
N SER A 343 -16.90 -4.99 -13.95
CA SER A 343 -17.14 -3.66 -14.53
C SER A 343 -18.45 -3.53 -15.34
N GLN A 344 -19.11 -4.65 -15.67
CA GLN A 344 -20.40 -4.69 -16.36
C GLN A 344 -21.57 -4.95 -15.38
N GLY A 345 -21.29 -5.08 -14.09
CA GLY A 345 -22.28 -5.33 -13.04
C GLY A 345 -22.65 -6.80 -12.85
N ASN A 346 -21.97 -7.75 -13.50
CA ASN A 346 -22.20 -9.18 -13.28
C ASN A 346 -21.47 -9.66 -12.04
N SER A 347 -22.01 -10.64 -11.34
CA SER A 347 -21.34 -11.26 -10.20
C SER A 347 -20.06 -12.00 -10.62
N VAL A 348 -18.99 -11.78 -9.86
CA VAL A 348 -17.72 -12.50 -10.03
C VAL A 348 -17.73 -13.75 -9.16
N ALA A 349 -17.75 -14.92 -9.81
CA ALA A 349 -17.87 -16.21 -9.12
C ALA A 349 -16.62 -16.65 -8.31
N PRO A 350 -15.37 -16.59 -8.82
CA PRO A 350 -14.20 -16.97 -8.04
C PRO A 350 -13.83 -15.91 -6.99
N PRO A 351 -13.11 -16.27 -5.92
CA PRO A 351 -12.51 -15.30 -5.01
C PRO A 351 -11.61 -14.30 -5.76
N THR A 352 -11.71 -13.02 -5.40
CA THR A 352 -10.96 -11.89 -6.00
C THR A 352 -9.71 -11.59 -5.18
N ALA A 353 -9.48 -10.37 -4.70
CA ALA A 353 -8.28 -10.05 -3.93
C ALA A 353 -8.15 -10.94 -2.67
N PRO A 354 -6.95 -11.49 -2.38
CA PRO A 354 -6.73 -12.20 -1.13
C PRO A 354 -6.74 -11.22 0.04
N ALA A 355 -7.08 -11.72 1.23
CA ALA A 355 -6.82 -10.98 2.46
C ALA A 355 -5.30 -10.86 2.66
N LEU A 356 -4.82 -9.62 2.61
CA LEU A 356 -3.40 -9.30 2.78
C LEU A 356 -3.12 -8.92 4.23
N TRP A 357 -2.10 -9.53 4.80
CA TRP A 357 -1.55 -9.13 6.09
C TRP A 357 -0.06 -9.43 6.13
N GLY A 358 0.63 -9.04 7.19
CA GLY A 358 2.06 -9.22 7.25
C GLY A 358 2.72 -8.41 8.35
N GLY A 359 4.04 -8.36 8.26
CA GLY A 359 4.86 -7.66 9.22
C GLY A 359 6.34 -7.76 8.89
N GLU A 360 7.15 -7.31 9.83
CA GLU A 360 8.60 -7.24 9.69
C GLU A 360 9.25 -8.61 9.95
N GLY A 361 10.19 -9.01 9.10
CA GLY A 361 11.20 -10.01 9.44
C GLY A 361 12.36 -9.34 10.18
N SER A 362 12.89 -9.89 11.26
CA SER A 362 12.57 -11.18 11.90
C SER A 362 11.48 -11.13 12.98
N VAL A 363 10.93 -9.95 13.33
CA VAL A 363 9.93 -9.79 14.41
C VAL A 363 8.75 -10.77 14.27
N GLY A 364 8.20 -10.91 13.06
CA GLY A 364 7.12 -11.84 12.75
C GLY A 364 7.46 -13.31 13.02
N GLN A 365 8.74 -13.70 12.92
CA GLN A 365 9.21 -15.05 13.25
C GLN A 365 8.90 -15.43 14.69
N HIS A 366 8.91 -14.44 15.58
CA HIS A 366 8.64 -14.60 17.00
C HIS A 366 7.18 -14.29 17.38
N SER A 367 6.28 -14.21 16.40
CA SER A 367 4.86 -13.93 16.60
C SER A 367 3.98 -14.99 15.95
N TYR A 368 3.86 -14.98 14.62
CA TYR A 368 2.87 -15.79 13.88
C TYR A 368 3.51 -16.81 12.94
N HIS A 369 4.84 -16.91 12.85
CA HIS A 369 5.47 -17.92 12.01
C HIS A 369 5.23 -19.36 12.47
N GLN A 370 4.91 -19.58 13.75
CA GLN A 370 4.40 -20.88 14.23
C GLN A 370 3.19 -21.32 13.38
N TRP A 371 2.24 -20.40 13.18
CA TRP A 371 1.06 -20.65 12.35
C TRP A 371 1.44 -20.80 10.88
N LEU A 372 2.38 -19.98 10.38
CA LEU A 372 2.88 -20.11 9.01
C LEU A 372 3.62 -21.42 8.75
N HIS A 373 4.18 -22.10 9.75
CA HIS A 373 4.94 -23.35 9.55
C HIS A 373 4.15 -24.61 9.85
N GLN A 374 3.31 -24.58 10.89
CA GLN A 374 2.59 -25.76 11.39
C GLN A 374 1.08 -25.59 11.46
N GLY A 375 0.54 -24.41 11.13
CA GLY A 375 -0.91 -24.23 10.99
C GLY A 375 -1.49 -25.09 9.86
N SER A 376 -2.75 -25.48 10.00
CA SER A 376 -3.45 -26.38 9.05
C SER A 376 -3.76 -25.75 7.69
N GLN A 377 -3.55 -24.44 7.54
CA GLN A 377 -3.78 -23.70 6.31
C GLN A 377 -2.44 -23.39 5.62
N ASP A 378 -2.37 -23.63 4.31
CA ASP A 378 -1.31 -23.10 3.44
C ASP A 378 -1.68 -21.68 3.04
N VAL A 379 -0.73 -20.76 3.20
CA VAL A 379 -0.85 -19.38 2.74
C VAL A 379 0.40 -19.00 1.94
N PRO A 380 0.24 -18.50 0.71
CA PRO A 380 1.34 -17.91 -0.04
C PRO A 380 2.00 -16.74 0.71
N CYS A 381 3.33 -16.78 0.81
CA CYS A 381 4.12 -15.73 1.44
C CYS A 381 4.89 -14.90 0.40
N GLU A 382 5.23 -13.67 0.74
CA GLU A 382 6.11 -12.81 -0.04
C GLU A 382 7.20 -12.27 0.88
N PHE A 383 8.44 -12.65 0.60
CA PHE A 383 9.61 -12.15 1.32
C PHE A 383 10.16 -10.95 0.56
N ILE A 384 10.28 -9.80 1.22
CA ILE A 384 10.95 -8.63 0.66
C ILE A 384 12.27 -8.43 1.40
N LEU A 385 13.36 -8.89 0.79
CA LEU A 385 14.71 -8.74 1.31
C LEU A 385 15.39 -7.54 0.64
N ALA A 386 15.32 -6.39 1.29
CA ALA A 386 15.88 -5.17 0.75
C ALA A 386 16.48 -4.32 1.87
N PRO A 387 17.58 -4.79 2.49
CA PRO A 387 18.17 -4.04 3.57
C PRO A 387 18.94 -2.81 3.08
N ASP A 388 19.24 -1.92 4.01
CA ASP A 388 20.15 -0.80 3.80
C ASP A 388 21.59 -1.30 3.96
N TYR A 389 22.29 -1.53 2.85
CA TYR A 389 23.60 -2.21 2.84
C TYR A 389 24.75 -1.37 3.39
N ASN A 390 24.51 -0.10 3.75
CA ASN A 390 25.50 0.76 4.41
C ASN A 390 25.46 0.62 5.95
N ARG A 391 24.72 -0.35 6.48
CA ARG A 391 24.57 -0.63 7.91
C ARG A 391 25.53 -1.74 8.37
N ASP A 392 25.44 -2.09 9.65
CA ASP A 392 26.25 -3.13 10.29
C ASP A 392 26.16 -4.47 9.54
N SER A 393 27.30 -4.99 9.09
CA SER A 393 27.36 -6.17 8.21
C SER A 393 26.88 -7.46 8.89
N GLU A 394 27.16 -7.63 10.19
CA GLU A 394 26.70 -8.81 10.93
C GLU A 394 25.17 -8.86 10.98
N GLY A 395 24.53 -7.73 11.27
CA GLY A 395 23.07 -7.61 11.21
C GLY A 395 22.49 -7.89 9.82
N LEU A 396 23.16 -7.44 8.75
CA LEU A 396 22.74 -7.67 7.36
C LEU A 396 22.81 -9.14 6.95
N ASP A 397 23.90 -9.82 7.32
CA ASP A 397 24.07 -11.25 7.07
C ASP A 397 23.02 -12.07 7.83
N ALA A 398 22.78 -11.73 9.11
CA ALA A 398 21.75 -12.38 9.92
C ALA A 398 20.36 -12.19 9.32
N LEU A 399 19.98 -10.96 8.95
CA LEU A 399 18.68 -10.66 8.35
C LEU A 399 18.47 -11.44 7.05
N THR A 400 19.48 -11.48 6.19
CA THR A 400 19.49 -12.24 4.93
C THR A 400 19.33 -13.74 5.19
N ALA A 401 20.13 -14.30 6.09
CA ALA A 401 20.07 -15.73 6.45
C ALA A 401 18.68 -16.10 6.99
N HIS A 402 18.12 -15.27 7.87
CA HIS A 402 16.77 -15.47 8.40
C HIS A 402 15.68 -15.41 7.32
N ALA A 403 15.77 -14.50 6.34
CA ALA A 403 14.81 -14.43 5.23
C ALA A 403 14.85 -15.71 4.39
N LEU A 404 16.05 -16.11 3.97
CA LEU A 404 16.26 -17.25 3.09
C LEU A 404 15.91 -18.57 3.79
N ALA A 405 16.31 -18.75 5.05
CA ALA A 405 16.00 -19.94 5.83
C ALA A 405 14.49 -20.10 6.04
N GLN A 406 13.77 -19.02 6.35
CA GLN A 406 12.31 -19.09 6.53
C GLN A 406 11.60 -19.46 5.22
N ALA A 407 12.00 -18.84 4.11
CA ALA A 407 11.45 -19.17 2.79
C ALA A 407 11.79 -20.62 2.37
N GLU A 408 12.96 -21.13 2.77
CA GLU A 408 13.35 -22.53 2.53
C GLU A 408 12.51 -23.51 3.36
N VAL A 409 12.39 -23.29 4.67
CA VAL A 409 11.63 -24.19 5.55
C VAL A 409 10.14 -24.22 5.17
N LEU A 410 9.56 -23.09 4.75
CA LEU A 410 8.18 -23.04 4.24
C LEU A 410 7.99 -23.97 3.03
N ALA A 411 8.94 -23.98 2.09
CA ALA A 411 8.85 -24.82 0.90
C ALA A 411 9.19 -26.29 1.18
N ASN A 412 10.26 -26.54 1.93
CA ASN A 412 10.90 -27.84 2.06
C ASN A 412 10.39 -28.66 3.25
N GLY A 413 9.96 -27.99 4.32
CA GLY A 413 9.57 -28.64 5.56
C GLY A 413 10.72 -29.33 6.29
N ARG A 414 10.33 -30.18 7.24
CA ARG A 414 11.18 -31.06 8.06
C ARG A 414 10.35 -32.28 8.41
N SER A 415 10.65 -33.42 7.79
CA SER A 415 9.93 -34.68 7.90
C SER A 415 10.15 -35.35 9.26
N ILE A 416 9.26 -36.31 9.60
CA ILE A 416 9.39 -37.10 10.84
C ILE A 416 10.69 -37.92 10.88
N ALA A 417 11.19 -38.36 9.73
CA ALA A 417 12.44 -39.10 9.62
C ALA A 417 13.64 -38.20 9.95
N GLU A 418 13.64 -36.97 9.41
CA GLU A 418 14.66 -35.94 9.73
C GLU A 418 14.62 -35.59 11.22
N VAL A 419 13.43 -35.35 11.79
CA VAL A 419 13.27 -35.10 13.24
C VAL A 419 13.90 -36.21 14.09
N ARG A 420 13.60 -37.48 13.79
CA ARG A 420 14.13 -38.63 14.55
C ARG A 420 15.63 -38.84 14.36
N ALA A 421 16.15 -38.50 13.18
CA ALA A 421 17.58 -38.61 12.89
C ALA A 421 18.40 -37.51 13.60
N GLU A 422 17.89 -36.27 13.62
CA GLU A 422 18.54 -35.12 14.26
C GLU A 422 18.42 -35.15 15.79
N GLU A 423 17.36 -35.77 16.33
CA GLU A 423 17.13 -35.88 17.77
C GLU A 423 16.92 -37.36 18.20
N PRO A 424 18.00 -38.16 18.27
CA PRO A 424 17.91 -39.55 18.69
C PRO A 424 17.30 -39.70 20.10
N GLY A 425 16.33 -40.60 20.26
CA GLY A 425 15.64 -40.84 21.53
C GLY A 425 14.42 -39.94 21.79
N ILE A 426 14.05 -39.07 20.85
CA ILE A 426 12.78 -38.33 20.91
C ILE A 426 11.60 -39.29 21.00
N SER A 427 10.62 -38.97 21.86
CA SER A 427 9.44 -39.83 22.02
C SER A 427 8.54 -39.80 20.79
N ASP A 428 7.80 -40.90 20.58
CA ASP A 428 6.82 -41.01 19.49
C ASP A 428 5.67 -40.01 19.60
N ALA A 429 5.40 -39.49 20.80
CA ALA A 429 4.39 -38.45 21.01
C ALA A 429 4.88 -37.05 20.61
N VAL A 430 6.18 -36.76 20.78
CA VAL A 430 6.75 -35.42 20.54
C VAL A 430 7.28 -35.28 19.11
N ALA A 431 7.83 -36.34 18.53
CA ALA A 431 8.41 -36.27 17.18
C ALA A 431 7.43 -35.71 16.11
N PRO A 432 6.14 -36.11 16.06
CA PRO A 432 5.18 -35.53 15.12
C PRO A 432 4.93 -34.03 15.33
N GLN A 433 5.08 -33.52 16.56
CA GLN A 433 4.87 -32.10 16.89
C GLN A 433 6.01 -31.20 16.38
N LYS A 434 7.18 -31.78 16.05
CA LYS A 434 8.33 -31.06 15.49
C LYS A 434 8.41 -31.11 13.97
N VAL A 435 7.48 -31.81 13.33
CA VAL A 435 7.38 -31.89 11.86
C VAL A 435 6.96 -30.53 11.30
N HIS A 436 7.66 -30.10 10.25
CA HIS A 436 7.25 -28.97 9.43
C HIS A 436 6.75 -29.55 8.10
N ALA A 437 5.49 -29.31 7.74
CA ALA A 437 4.89 -29.96 6.57
C ALA A 437 5.54 -29.57 5.24
N GLY A 438 6.19 -28.41 5.17
CA GLY A 438 6.64 -27.81 3.90
C GLY A 438 5.45 -27.50 3.00
N GLY A 439 5.68 -27.40 1.69
CA GLY A 439 4.59 -27.25 0.73
C GLY A 439 3.91 -25.87 0.72
N ARG A 440 4.52 -24.86 1.35
CA ARG A 440 3.98 -23.51 1.47
C ARG A 440 4.70 -22.59 0.47
N PRO A 441 3.99 -22.03 -0.52
CA PRO A 441 4.62 -21.29 -1.60
C PRO A 441 5.08 -19.90 -1.18
N SER A 442 6.14 -19.40 -1.81
CA SER A 442 6.66 -18.06 -1.52
C SER A 442 7.26 -17.37 -2.74
N THR A 443 7.03 -16.07 -2.85
CA THR A 443 7.78 -15.16 -3.72
C THR A 443 8.94 -14.55 -2.94
N LEU A 444 10.13 -14.45 -3.55
CA LEU A 444 11.27 -13.73 -2.96
C LEU A 444 11.60 -12.51 -3.82
N PHE A 445 11.41 -11.33 -3.24
CA PHE A 445 11.90 -10.06 -3.77
C PHE A 445 13.26 -9.77 -3.13
N SER A 446 14.22 -9.36 -3.95
CA SER A 446 15.48 -8.82 -3.47
C SER A 446 15.90 -7.57 -4.22
N HIS A 447 16.58 -6.68 -3.51
CA HIS A 447 17.19 -5.47 -4.08
C HIS A 447 18.58 -5.28 -3.48
N ALA A 448 19.56 -4.89 -4.30
CA ALA A 448 20.96 -4.79 -3.89
C ALA A 448 21.27 -3.56 -3.00
N SER A 449 20.41 -2.55 -2.99
CA SER A 449 20.51 -1.37 -2.13
C SER A 449 19.16 -0.70 -1.95
N PHE A 450 18.63 -0.62 -0.73
CA PHE A 450 17.30 -0.06 -0.52
C PHE A 450 17.33 1.42 -0.10
N GLY A 451 17.00 2.29 -1.05
CA GLY A 451 16.86 3.74 -0.87
C GLY A 451 15.58 4.29 -1.51
N PRO A 452 15.45 5.63 -1.63
CA PRO A 452 14.30 6.31 -2.21
C PRO A 452 13.86 5.78 -3.59
N GLU A 453 14.77 5.58 -4.55
CA GLU A 453 14.38 5.03 -5.86
C GLU A 453 13.83 3.60 -5.74
N ALA A 454 14.51 2.73 -4.99
CA ALA A 454 14.08 1.34 -4.80
C ALA A 454 12.69 1.25 -4.17
N PHE A 455 12.41 2.12 -3.19
CA PHE A 455 11.08 2.25 -2.58
C PHE A 455 10.03 2.69 -3.61
N GLY A 456 10.31 3.74 -4.39
CA GLY A 456 9.41 4.23 -5.42
C GLY A 456 9.06 3.14 -6.44
N ALA A 457 10.08 2.42 -6.92
CA ALA A 457 9.91 1.30 -7.84
C ALA A 457 9.04 0.18 -7.25
N LEU A 458 9.26 -0.18 -5.98
CA LEU A 458 8.49 -1.22 -5.31
C LEU A 458 7.02 -0.84 -5.16
N VAL A 459 6.73 0.39 -4.72
CA VAL A 459 5.34 0.81 -4.52
C VAL A 459 4.60 0.91 -5.85
N ALA A 460 5.24 1.46 -6.90
CA ALA A 460 4.66 1.48 -8.25
C ALA A 460 4.43 0.07 -8.81
N LEU A 461 5.32 -0.90 -8.50
CA LEU A 461 5.13 -2.30 -8.90
C LEU A 461 3.84 -2.86 -8.31
N TYR A 462 3.57 -2.62 -7.02
CA TYR A 462 2.33 -3.06 -6.37
C TYR A 462 1.09 -2.33 -6.91
N GLU A 463 1.18 -1.05 -7.27
CA GLU A 463 0.07 -0.34 -7.93
C GLU A 463 -0.30 -0.98 -9.27
N HIS A 464 0.69 -1.24 -10.12
CA HIS A 464 0.48 -1.87 -11.42
C HIS A 464 0.01 -3.31 -11.28
N ARG A 465 0.59 -4.07 -10.35
CA ARG A 465 0.15 -5.43 -10.00
C ARG A 465 -1.32 -5.43 -9.61
N THR A 466 -1.74 -4.47 -8.78
CA THR A 466 -3.14 -4.30 -8.36
C THR A 466 -4.05 -4.04 -9.56
N TYR A 467 -3.65 -3.13 -10.45
CA TYR A 467 -4.42 -2.85 -11.67
C TYR A 467 -4.59 -4.09 -12.55
N PHE A 468 -3.50 -4.79 -12.87
CA PHE A 468 -3.56 -5.99 -13.72
C PHE A 468 -4.32 -7.15 -13.06
N ALA A 469 -4.20 -7.33 -11.74
CA ALA A 469 -4.99 -8.33 -11.04
C ALA A 469 -6.50 -8.03 -11.16
N GLY A 470 -6.89 -6.77 -11.04
CA GLY A 470 -8.26 -6.30 -11.31
C GLY A 470 -8.74 -6.67 -12.72
N GLN A 471 -7.88 -6.50 -13.74
CA GLN A 471 -8.20 -6.87 -15.13
C GLN A 471 -8.43 -8.38 -15.31
N LEU A 472 -7.64 -9.24 -14.66
CA LEU A 472 -7.81 -10.69 -14.73
C LEU A 472 -9.17 -11.16 -14.17
N TRP A 473 -9.71 -10.41 -13.20
CA TRP A 473 -11.04 -10.62 -12.63
C TRP A 473 -12.16 -9.83 -13.33
N GLY A 474 -11.83 -8.90 -14.23
CA GLY A 474 -12.79 -8.02 -14.91
C GLY A 474 -13.33 -6.88 -14.03
N LEU A 475 -12.65 -6.55 -12.94
CA LEU A 475 -13.08 -5.57 -11.92
C LEU A 475 -12.76 -4.13 -12.31
N ASN A 476 -13.41 -3.19 -11.62
CA ASN A 476 -12.95 -1.80 -11.55
C ASN A 476 -12.05 -1.61 -10.31
N PRO A 477 -10.72 -1.47 -10.45
CA PRO A 477 -9.82 -1.30 -9.32
C PRO A 477 -9.84 0.12 -8.74
N PHE A 478 -10.51 1.09 -9.38
CA PHE A 478 -10.41 2.50 -9.03
C PHE A 478 -11.61 3.06 -8.25
N ASP A 479 -12.72 2.32 -8.15
CA ASP A 479 -13.87 2.70 -7.31
C ASP A 479 -13.82 2.06 -5.90
N GLN A 480 -14.74 2.47 -5.02
CA GLN A 480 -14.87 1.92 -3.67
C GLN A 480 -16.30 2.02 -3.09
N TRP A 481 -17.33 1.63 -3.83
CA TRP A 481 -18.73 1.79 -3.38
C TRP A 481 -19.06 1.11 -2.03
N GLY A 482 -18.29 0.08 -1.64
CA GLY A 482 -18.49 -0.66 -0.39
C GLY A 482 -18.38 0.17 0.89
N VAL A 483 -17.72 1.34 0.86
CA VAL A 483 -17.53 2.17 2.08
C VAL A 483 -18.68 3.16 2.34
N GLU A 484 -19.54 3.44 1.36
CA GLU A 484 -20.52 4.53 1.45
C GLU A 484 -21.70 4.22 2.39
N ARG A 485 -22.10 2.94 2.47
CA ARG A 485 -23.22 2.53 3.34
C ARG A 485 -22.89 2.73 4.82
N GLY A 486 -21.65 2.43 5.22
CA GLY A 486 -21.18 2.63 6.60
C GLY A 486 -21.24 4.11 7.00
N LYS A 487 -20.74 5.01 6.14
CA LYS A 487 -20.80 6.47 6.36
C LYS A 487 -22.22 6.97 6.54
N THR A 488 -23.13 6.55 5.66
CA THR A 488 -24.56 6.90 5.75
C THR A 488 -25.18 6.41 7.06
N MET A 489 -24.84 5.20 7.49
CA MET A 489 -25.35 4.63 8.74
C MET A 489 -24.81 5.35 9.97
N ALA A 490 -23.52 5.70 9.98
CA ALA A 490 -22.91 6.45 11.07
C ALA A 490 -23.61 7.80 11.28
N GLY A 491 -23.93 8.54 10.21
CA GLY A 491 -24.69 9.79 10.29
C GLY A 491 -26.09 9.61 10.90
N ARG A 492 -26.80 8.53 10.54
CA ARG A 492 -28.11 8.21 11.13
C ARG A 492 -28.01 7.86 12.61
N ILE A 493 -27.03 7.05 12.98
CA ILE A 493 -26.81 6.65 14.39
C ILE A 493 -26.44 7.87 15.24
N LYS A 494 -25.58 8.77 14.74
CA LYS A 494 -25.20 10.01 15.44
C LYS A 494 -26.41 10.87 15.83
N ALA A 495 -27.43 10.93 14.98
CA ALA A 495 -28.66 11.68 15.24
C ALA A 495 -29.52 11.09 16.38
N VAL A 496 -29.34 9.80 16.72
CA VAL A 496 -30.17 9.08 17.71
C VAL A 496 -29.38 8.54 18.90
N LEU A 497 -28.09 8.91 19.06
CA LEU A 497 -27.23 8.41 20.15
C LEU A 497 -27.85 8.58 21.54
N LYS A 498 -28.59 9.68 21.76
CA LYS A 498 -29.23 10.01 23.05
C LYS A 498 -30.74 9.75 23.07
N THR A 499 -31.26 9.09 22.04
CA THR A 499 -32.69 8.73 21.90
C THR A 499 -32.78 7.31 21.33
N PRO A 500 -32.31 6.30 22.07
CA PRO A 500 -32.04 4.96 21.57
C PRO A 500 -33.30 4.23 21.05
N GLU A 501 -34.48 4.57 21.56
CA GLU A 501 -35.78 4.08 21.10
C GLU A 501 -36.10 4.40 19.63
N ILE A 502 -35.39 5.33 19.00
CA ILE A 502 -35.61 5.75 17.60
C ILE A 502 -34.68 4.99 16.63
N ALA A 503 -33.72 4.22 17.13
CA ALA A 503 -32.84 3.42 16.28
C ALA A 503 -33.59 2.27 15.60
N ALA A 504 -33.49 2.19 14.26
CA ALA A 504 -34.27 1.25 13.46
C ALA A 504 -33.83 -0.22 13.59
N ASP A 505 -32.54 -0.46 13.87
CA ASP A 505 -32.01 -1.82 14.04
C ASP A 505 -32.13 -2.25 15.52
N PRO A 506 -32.80 -3.38 15.84
CA PRO A 506 -33.07 -3.78 17.22
C PRO A 506 -31.80 -4.03 18.05
N VAL A 507 -30.75 -4.58 17.45
CA VAL A 507 -29.48 -4.84 18.14
C VAL A 507 -28.78 -3.53 18.45
N THR A 508 -28.72 -2.61 17.48
CA THR A 508 -28.16 -1.26 17.66
C THR A 508 -28.93 -0.49 18.74
N ALA A 509 -30.28 -0.54 18.73
CA ALA A 509 -31.10 0.10 19.76
C ALA A 509 -30.80 -0.46 21.16
N ALA A 510 -30.65 -1.78 21.31
CA ALA A 510 -30.28 -2.40 22.57
C ALA A 510 -28.89 -1.98 23.05
N LEU A 511 -27.91 -1.87 22.14
CA LEU A 511 -26.55 -1.40 22.46
C LEU A 511 -26.52 0.08 22.84
N LEU A 512 -27.28 0.94 22.17
CA LEU A 512 -27.34 2.37 22.51
C LEU A 512 -27.84 2.58 23.95
N LYS A 513 -28.82 1.78 24.41
CA LYS A 513 -29.31 1.79 25.81
C LYS A 513 -28.29 1.32 26.84
N GLN A 514 -27.26 0.58 26.42
CA GLN A 514 -26.17 0.15 27.32
C GLN A 514 -25.07 1.20 27.41
N ILE A 515 -24.86 1.96 26.34
CA ILE A 515 -23.79 2.96 26.22
C ILE A 515 -24.22 4.30 26.84
N PHE A 516 -25.48 4.71 26.62
CA PHE A 516 -26.07 5.96 27.08
C PHE A 516 -27.32 5.68 27.91
#